data_AF-A0A940ANX9-F1
#
_entry.id   AF-A0A940ANX9-F1
#
_cell.length_a   1.000
_cell.length_b   1.000
_cell.length_c   1.000
_cell.angle_alpha   90.00
_cell.angle_beta   90.00
_cell.angle_gamma   90.00
#
_symmetry.space_group_name_H-M   'P 1'
#
loop_
_entity.id
_entity.type
_entity.pdbx_description
1 polymer ?
#
loop_
_entity_poly.entity_id
_entity_poly.type
_entity_poly.pdbx_seq_one_letter_code
_entity_poly.pdbx_strand_id
1 'polypeptide(L)'
;MEYKKISTCNYGLCLFSMEKMKAFLKEEGLISRKPLVLLQKSRNIFLNSIKTGAWFPIPQIDSGEYALSVEGFDEPFDDEWEELFSYDGFNLEVINGIWVSDTASFLDFDPADFEGEGREIKGNYGTVRYNSSCLRWQKDMAGKLSNSDIWYDLSSGKYLVTIRGYARKDAGKAPRKAGEITSGFRFSFLKTDAFTECRNPRESDDYEFNVEWLQYSYAGKVHWLPKKESGIKWPIREPSLKNHFLTLLEDGRKCNLTIKFDSADTEKEGVTRCRVIRGVMAPKDFMLESGKEYTLYESKKTFSKEKIIELGKLVLS
;
A
#
# COMPACT_ATOMS: atom_id res chain seq x y z
N MET A 1 20.06 -2.33 -22.14
CA MET A 1 20.61 -1.78 -20.88
C MET A 1 19.94 -2.52 -19.71
N GLU A 2 20.64 -2.81 -18.62
CA GLU A 2 20.04 -3.48 -17.44
C GLU A 2 19.87 -2.46 -16.31
N TYR A 3 18.63 -2.11 -16.02
CA TYR A 3 18.28 -1.19 -14.94
C TYR A 3 18.20 -1.93 -13.60
N LYS A 4 18.57 -1.25 -12.51
CA LYS A 4 18.23 -1.74 -11.17
C LYS A 4 16.72 -1.88 -11.06
N LYS A 5 16.28 -2.89 -10.31
CA LYS A 5 14.87 -3.24 -10.17
C LYS A 5 14.52 -3.21 -8.70
N ILE A 6 13.39 -2.63 -8.37
CA ILE A 6 12.79 -2.72 -7.04
C ILE A 6 11.39 -3.30 -7.17
N SER A 7 11.02 -4.14 -6.22
CA SER A 7 9.70 -4.72 -6.13
C SER A 7 8.96 -4.11 -4.96
N THR A 8 7.67 -3.82 -5.19
CA THR A 8 6.78 -3.26 -4.19
C THR A 8 5.65 -4.26 -3.95
N CYS A 9 5.47 -4.68 -2.70
CA CYS A 9 4.36 -5.53 -2.29
C CYS A 9 3.27 -4.76 -1.54
N ASN A 10 3.57 -3.54 -1.09
CA ASN A 10 2.59 -2.55 -0.65
C ASN A 10 2.66 -1.29 -1.52
N TYR A 11 1.56 -0.56 -1.59
CA TYR A 11 1.26 0.55 -2.51
C TYR A 11 2.13 1.80 -2.28
N GLY A 12 3.45 1.67 -2.33
CA GLY A 12 4.38 2.77 -2.19
C GLY A 12 5.85 2.38 -2.21
N LEU A 13 6.66 3.28 -2.75
CA LEU A 13 8.10 3.34 -2.49
C LEU A 13 8.36 4.40 -1.42
N CYS A 14 9.54 4.38 -0.82
CA CYS A 14 10.00 5.45 0.03
C CYS A 14 11.51 5.62 -0.03
N LEU A 15 11.95 6.83 0.26
CA LEU A 15 13.35 7.18 0.44
C LEU A 15 13.59 7.59 1.90
N PHE A 16 14.69 7.13 2.47
CA PHE A 16 15.13 7.53 3.80
C PHE A 16 16.63 7.31 3.98
N SER A 17 17.24 8.09 4.87
CA SER A 17 18.54 7.74 5.46
C SER A 17 18.29 6.97 6.75
N MET A 18 19.01 5.86 6.96
CA MET A 18 18.81 5.00 8.12
C MET A 18 19.05 5.75 9.44
N GLU A 19 20.16 6.48 9.53
CA GLU A 19 20.51 7.22 10.75
C GLU A 19 19.56 8.38 11.02
N LYS A 20 19.12 9.09 9.96
CA LYS A 20 18.10 10.13 10.11
C LYS A 20 16.76 9.56 10.57
N MET A 21 16.34 8.42 10.00
CA MET A 21 15.10 7.74 10.38
C MET A 21 15.14 7.26 11.83
N LYS A 22 16.25 6.63 12.28
CA LYS A 22 16.45 6.24 13.68
C LYS A 22 16.33 7.42 14.63
N ALA A 23 17.00 8.53 14.30
CA ALA A 23 16.95 9.76 15.10
C ALA A 23 15.52 10.31 15.19
N PHE A 24 14.83 10.42 14.05
CA PHE A 24 13.45 10.89 13.97
C PHE A 24 12.49 10.02 14.82
N LEU A 25 12.55 8.69 14.66
CA LEU A 25 11.70 7.78 15.44
C LEU A 25 11.96 7.93 16.94
N LYS A 26 13.24 8.08 17.36
CA LYS A 26 13.59 8.31 18.75
C LYS A 26 13.07 9.64 19.29
N GLU A 27 13.17 10.73 18.51
CA GLU A 27 12.69 12.07 18.87
C GLU A 27 11.17 12.11 19.03
N GLU A 28 10.43 11.40 18.18
CA GLU A 28 8.98 11.25 18.25
C GLU A 28 8.51 10.25 19.34
N GLY A 29 9.44 9.69 20.13
CA GLY A 29 9.14 8.70 21.16
C GLY A 29 8.64 7.36 20.60
N LEU A 30 8.90 7.08 19.32
CA LEU A 30 8.47 5.88 18.63
C LEU A 30 9.52 4.78 18.80
N ILE A 31 9.25 3.87 19.74
CA ILE A 31 10.05 2.65 19.98
C ILE A 31 9.39 1.42 19.29
N SER A 32 8.30 1.64 18.54
CA SER A 32 7.53 0.56 17.90
C SER A 32 8.24 0.05 16.64
N ARG A 33 8.23 -1.28 16.45
CA ARG A 33 8.69 -1.94 15.20
C ARG A 33 7.75 -1.69 14.00
N LYS A 34 6.68 -0.92 14.16
CA LYS A 34 5.67 -0.67 13.11
C LYS A 34 5.55 0.81 12.74
N PRO A 35 6.64 1.47 12.32
CA PRO A 35 6.62 2.90 12.00
C PRO A 35 5.59 3.26 10.92
N LEU A 36 5.35 2.39 9.93
CA LEU A 36 4.37 2.67 8.88
C LEU A 36 2.97 2.91 9.45
N VAL A 37 2.51 2.07 10.39
CA VAL A 37 1.18 2.17 11.03
C VAL A 37 1.04 3.48 11.79
N LEU A 38 2.13 3.97 12.38
CA LEU A 38 2.13 5.22 13.16
C LEU A 38 2.11 6.44 12.23
N LEU A 39 2.96 6.43 11.21
CA LEU A 39 2.99 7.44 10.14
C LEU A 39 1.68 7.48 9.35
N GLN A 40 0.91 6.39 9.34
CA GLN A 40 -0.43 6.29 8.76
C GLN A 40 -1.55 6.86 9.63
N LYS A 41 -1.41 6.74 10.96
CA LYS A 41 -2.47 7.13 11.91
C LYS A 41 -2.31 8.56 12.42
N SER A 42 -1.09 9.10 12.39
CA SER A 42 -0.79 10.42 12.93
C SER A 42 -0.32 11.36 11.83
N ARG A 43 -1.24 12.25 11.41
CA ARG A 43 -0.94 13.33 10.45
C ARG A 43 0.24 14.18 10.91
N ASN A 44 0.32 14.50 12.19
CA ASN A 44 1.38 15.37 12.72
C ASN A 44 2.76 14.71 12.62
N ILE A 45 2.86 13.43 13.00
CA ILE A 45 4.13 12.68 12.90
C ILE A 45 4.51 12.51 11.43
N PHE A 46 3.54 12.19 10.57
CA PHE A 46 3.75 12.11 9.13
C PHE A 46 4.29 13.42 8.55
N LEU A 47 3.59 14.54 8.79
CA LEU A 47 4.00 15.86 8.31
C LEU A 47 5.35 16.26 8.88
N ASN A 48 5.66 15.90 10.13
CA ASN A 48 6.97 16.17 10.69
C ASN A 48 8.06 15.31 10.03
N SER A 49 7.77 14.05 9.67
CA SER A 49 8.73 13.17 8.99
C SER A 49 9.15 13.70 7.63
N ILE A 50 8.20 14.25 6.85
CA ILE A 50 8.50 14.87 5.54
C ILE A 50 9.13 16.26 5.72
N LYS A 51 8.67 17.05 6.70
CA LYS A 51 9.21 18.40 6.95
C LYS A 51 10.68 18.35 7.35
N THR A 52 11.03 17.41 8.21
CA THR A 52 12.40 17.20 8.70
C THR A 52 13.28 16.41 7.73
N GLY A 53 12.72 15.96 6.60
CA GLY A 53 13.42 15.13 5.62
C GLY A 53 13.81 13.75 6.14
N ALA A 54 13.16 13.25 7.19
CA ALA A 54 13.42 11.91 7.72
C ALA A 54 12.89 10.81 6.79
N TRP A 55 11.76 11.08 6.14
CA TRP A 55 11.08 10.12 5.29
C TRP A 55 10.47 10.80 4.09
N PHE A 56 10.67 10.23 2.90
CA PHE A 56 10.00 10.65 1.68
C PHE A 56 9.20 9.49 1.09
N PRO A 57 7.88 9.43 1.34
CA PRO A 57 7.02 8.41 0.76
C PRO A 57 6.56 8.76 -0.64
N ILE A 58 6.45 7.75 -1.49
CA ILE A 58 5.88 7.80 -2.84
C ILE A 58 4.68 6.86 -2.83
N PRO A 59 3.52 7.34 -2.34
CA PRO A 59 2.34 6.50 -2.16
C PRO A 59 1.60 6.25 -3.48
N GLN A 60 0.61 5.35 -3.44
CA GLN A 60 -0.38 5.15 -4.52
C GLN A 60 0.21 4.62 -5.84
N ILE A 61 1.34 3.92 -5.78
CA ILE A 61 1.85 3.13 -6.91
C ILE A 61 1.33 1.69 -6.79
N ASP A 62 1.15 1.02 -7.92
CA ASP A 62 0.73 -0.38 -7.93
C ASP A 62 1.80 -1.30 -7.34
N SER A 63 1.38 -2.46 -6.82
CA SER A 63 2.32 -3.53 -6.49
C SER A 63 2.94 -4.08 -7.77
N GLY A 64 4.26 -4.18 -7.84
CA GLY A 64 4.92 -4.66 -9.05
C GLY A 64 6.43 -4.59 -8.99
N GLU A 65 7.04 -4.64 -10.16
CA GLU A 65 8.47 -4.37 -10.34
C GLU A 65 8.63 -3.06 -11.10
N TYR A 66 9.53 -2.22 -10.62
CA TYR A 66 9.84 -0.92 -11.18
C TYR A 66 11.33 -0.84 -11.50
N ALA A 67 11.65 -0.23 -12.65
CA ALA A 67 13.01 0.13 -12.96
C ALA A 67 13.40 1.35 -12.11
N LEU A 68 14.63 1.38 -11.63
CA LEU A 68 15.19 2.47 -10.85
C LEU A 68 16.42 3.05 -11.52
N SER A 69 16.50 4.37 -11.48
CA SER A 69 17.69 5.13 -11.84
C SER A 69 17.89 6.26 -10.82
N VAL A 70 19.07 6.34 -10.22
CA VAL A 70 19.44 7.45 -9.35
C VAL A 70 20.52 8.30 -10.02
N GLU A 71 20.23 9.59 -10.21
CA GLU A 71 21.15 10.51 -10.87
C GLU A 71 22.48 10.62 -10.12
N GLY A 72 23.58 10.45 -10.86
CA GLY A 72 24.94 10.39 -10.32
C GLY A 72 25.42 8.99 -9.92
N PHE A 73 24.54 7.97 -9.94
CA PHE A 73 24.88 6.60 -9.58
C PHE A 73 24.53 5.58 -10.67
N ASP A 74 23.38 5.76 -11.33
CA ASP A 74 22.89 4.87 -12.36
C ASP A 74 22.77 5.61 -13.70
N GLU A 75 22.78 4.84 -14.80
CA GLU A 75 22.50 5.36 -16.13
C GLU A 75 21.07 5.92 -16.23
N PRO A 76 20.84 6.99 -17.01
CA PRO A 76 19.51 7.48 -17.30
C PRO A 76 18.69 6.44 -18.07
N PHE A 77 17.36 6.53 -17.98
CA PHE A 77 16.50 5.80 -18.91
C PHE A 77 16.77 6.23 -20.35
N ASP A 78 16.87 5.24 -21.24
CA ASP A 78 17.08 5.44 -22.68
C ASP A 78 15.81 5.95 -23.40
N ASP A 79 15.90 6.07 -24.72
CA ASP A 79 14.83 6.57 -25.58
C ASP A 79 13.64 5.61 -25.73
N GLU A 80 13.69 4.41 -25.14
CA GLU A 80 12.54 3.49 -25.08
C GLU A 80 11.55 3.86 -23.96
N TRP A 81 11.94 4.79 -23.07
CA TRP A 81 11.11 5.28 -21.98
C TRP A 81 10.51 6.65 -22.30
N GLU A 82 9.33 6.89 -21.76
CA GLU A 82 8.60 8.15 -21.81
C GLU A 82 8.37 8.64 -20.38
N GLU A 83 8.74 9.88 -20.10
CA GLU A 83 8.47 10.53 -18.82
C GLU A 83 6.98 10.89 -18.74
N LEU A 84 6.31 10.42 -17.68
CA LEU A 84 4.88 10.66 -17.45
C LEU A 84 4.64 11.86 -16.53
N PHE A 85 5.53 12.06 -15.55
CA PHE A 85 5.44 13.16 -14.60
C PHE A 85 6.80 13.48 -13.99
N SER A 86 6.92 14.70 -13.47
CA SER A 86 8.06 15.18 -12.70
C SER A 86 7.56 16.05 -11.56
N TYR A 87 7.96 15.70 -10.33
CA TYR A 87 7.68 16.50 -9.14
C TYR A 87 8.98 16.83 -8.42
N ASP A 88 9.10 18.05 -7.91
CA ASP A 88 10.31 18.53 -7.25
C ASP A 88 10.03 19.13 -5.86
N GLY A 89 11.12 19.40 -5.13
CA GLY A 89 11.08 20.16 -3.88
C GLY A 89 10.71 19.35 -2.63
N PHE A 90 10.95 18.04 -2.63
CA PHE A 90 10.72 17.21 -1.45
C PHE A 90 11.96 17.18 -0.55
N ASN A 91 11.77 17.38 0.75
CA ASN A 91 12.88 17.39 1.69
C ASN A 91 13.38 15.96 1.98
N LEU A 92 14.69 15.77 1.95
CA LEU A 92 15.34 14.58 2.45
C LEU A 92 16.66 14.96 3.13
N GLU A 93 16.83 14.57 4.39
CA GLU A 93 18.08 14.73 5.12
C GLU A 93 18.82 13.39 5.11
N VAL A 94 20.04 13.44 4.59
CA VAL A 94 20.87 12.28 4.32
C VAL A 94 22.00 12.24 5.34
N ILE A 95 22.11 11.11 6.00
CA ILE A 95 23.21 10.76 6.90
C ILE A 95 23.71 9.38 6.47
N ASN A 96 24.92 9.32 5.91
CA ASN A 96 25.56 8.08 5.44
C ASN A 96 24.74 7.30 4.39
N GLY A 97 24.37 7.99 3.31
CA GLY A 97 23.66 7.39 2.18
C GLY A 97 22.14 7.31 2.36
N ILE A 98 21.50 6.81 1.31
CA ILE A 98 20.04 6.72 1.20
C ILE A 98 19.61 5.32 0.81
N TRP A 99 18.44 4.93 1.29
CA TRP A 99 17.73 3.74 0.87
C TRP A 99 16.56 4.14 -0.02
N VAL A 100 16.41 3.45 -1.15
CA VAL A 100 15.17 3.38 -1.92
C VAL A 100 14.53 2.05 -1.58
N SER A 101 13.34 2.10 -0.99
CA SER A 101 12.72 0.95 -0.33
C SER A 101 11.25 0.79 -0.66
N ASP A 102 10.77 -0.44 -0.70
CA ASP A 102 9.36 -0.74 -0.54
C ASP A 102 8.87 -0.18 0.81
N THR A 103 7.75 0.54 0.80
CA THR A 103 7.10 1.00 2.03
C THR A 103 6.76 -0.15 2.98
N ALA A 104 6.56 -1.37 2.47
CA ALA A 104 6.38 -2.57 3.28
C ALA A 104 7.51 -2.83 4.29
N SER A 105 8.73 -2.37 4.01
CA SER A 105 9.87 -2.47 4.94
C SER A 105 9.62 -1.77 6.28
N PHE A 106 8.65 -0.85 6.32
CA PHE A 106 8.24 -0.13 7.53
C PHE A 106 7.09 -0.80 8.30
N LEU A 107 6.54 -1.93 7.82
CA LEU A 107 5.52 -2.70 8.55
C LEU A 107 6.09 -3.39 9.79
N ASP A 108 7.27 -3.99 9.64
CA ASP A 108 8.04 -4.66 10.70
C ASP A 108 9.50 -4.17 10.62
N PHE A 109 9.68 -2.86 10.81
CA PHE A 109 10.97 -2.19 10.70
C PHE A 109 11.92 -2.63 11.82
N ASP A 110 13.05 -3.21 11.42
CA ASP A 110 14.18 -3.53 12.29
C ASP A 110 15.44 -2.89 11.70
N PRO A 111 16.07 -1.90 12.38
CA PRO A 111 17.28 -1.29 11.85
C PRO A 111 18.43 -2.28 11.60
N ALA A 112 18.48 -3.39 12.35
CA ALA A 112 19.49 -4.42 12.17
C ALA A 112 19.38 -5.16 10.81
N ASP A 113 18.26 -5.01 10.10
CA ASP A 113 18.08 -5.57 8.76
C ASP A 113 18.77 -4.76 7.66
N PHE A 114 19.27 -3.56 7.97
CA PHE A 114 19.95 -2.67 7.03
C PHE A 114 21.44 -2.50 7.39
N GLU A 115 21.99 -3.46 8.13
CA GLU A 115 23.36 -3.44 8.65
C GLU A 115 24.06 -4.78 8.34
N GLY A 116 25.41 -4.75 8.31
CA GLY A 116 26.25 -5.94 8.18
C GLY A 116 26.53 -6.40 6.75
N GLU A 117 27.42 -7.40 6.63
CA GLU A 117 27.98 -7.88 5.35
C GLU A 117 27.01 -8.69 4.47
N GLY A 118 25.82 -9.01 5.00
CA GLY A 118 24.83 -9.83 4.29
C GLY A 118 24.51 -11.13 5.00
N ARG A 119 23.22 -11.41 5.21
CA ARG A 119 22.76 -12.69 5.76
C ARG A 119 21.49 -13.15 5.06
N GLU A 120 21.43 -14.45 4.77
CA GLU A 120 20.18 -15.10 4.35
C GLU A 120 19.37 -15.55 5.57
N ILE A 121 18.07 -15.24 5.54
CA ILE A 121 17.09 -15.55 6.57
C ILE A 121 16.00 -16.38 5.92
N LYS A 122 15.78 -17.60 6.41
CA LYS A 122 14.66 -18.43 5.96
C LYS A 122 13.36 -17.88 6.54
N GLY A 123 12.48 -17.43 5.67
CA GLY A 123 11.14 -16.99 6.01
C GLY A 123 10.16 -18.17 6.12
N ASN A 124 8.90 -17.85 6.41
CA ASN A 124 7.82 -18.83 6.41
C ASN A 124 7.57 -19.34 5.00
N TYR A 125 7.02 -20.56 4.90
CA TYR A 125 6.60 -21.18 3.64
C TYR A 125 7.72 -21.24 2.59
N GLY A 126 8.96 -21.50 3.00
CA GLY A 126 10.07 -21.72 2.07
C GLY A 126 10.62 -20.46 1.38
N THR A 127 10.19 -19.26 1.78
CA THR A 127 10.78 -18.01 1.28
C THR A 127 12.16 -17.78 1.88
N VAL A 128 13.05 -17.11 1.14
CA VAL A 128 14.37 -16.69 1.63
C VAL A 128 14.45 -15.17 1.51
N ARG A 129 14.93 -14.51 2.57
CA ARG A 129 15.24 -13.08 2.54
C ARG A 129 16.73 -12.91 2.70
N TYR A 130 17.29 -11.89 2.08
CA TYR A 130 18.66 -11.48 2.28
C TYR A 130 18.69 -10.03 2.74
N ASN A 131 19.46 -9.78 3.78
CA ASN A 131 19.61 -8.47 4.39
C ASN A 131 21.10 -8.12 4.48
N SER A 132 21.51 -6.97 3.94
CA SER A 132 22.84 -6.41 4.09
C SER A 132 22.79 -4.89 4.31
N SER A 133 23.96 -4.28 4.51
CA SER A 133 24.12 -2.82 4.60
C SER A 133 23.88 -2.07 3.30
N CYS A 134 23.68 -2.76 2.16
CA CYS A 134 23.51 -2.08 0.87
C CYS A 134 22.38 -2.64 -0.02
N LEU A 135 21.85 -3.82 0.29
CA LEU A 135 20.83 -4.47 -0.52
C LEU A 135 19.97 -5.40 0.31
N ARG A 136 18.66 -5.38 0.05
CA ARG A 136 17.72 -6.37 0.56
C ARG A 136 16.90 -6.96 -0.58
N TRP A 137 16.76 -8.29 -0.56
CA TRP A 137 15.94 -9.00 -1.54
C TRP A 137 15.21 -10.18 -0.91
N GLN A 138 14.14 -10.60 -1.56
CA GLN A 138 13.39 -11.80 -1.23
C GLN A 138 13.39 -12.74 -2.42
N LYS A 139 13.47 -14.04 -2.12
CA LYS A 139 13.28 -15.13 -3.07
C LYS A 139 12.05 -15.94 -2.68
N ASP A 140 11.12 -16.11 -3.62
CA ASP A 140 9.92 -16.92 -3.42
C ASP A 140 10.19 -18.42 -3.59
N MET A 141 9.17 -19.26 -3.38
CA MET A 141 9.29 -20.72 -3.55
C MET A 141 9.60 -21.17 -4.99
N ALA A 142 9.28 -20.33 -5.98
CA ALA A 142 9.61 -20.59 -7.38
C ALA A 142 11.04 -20.14 -7.73
N GLY A 143 11.77 -19.57 -6.77
CA GLY A 143 13.12 -19.05 -6.96
C GLY A 143 13.18 -17.65 -7.57
N LYS A 144 12.03 -16.97 -7.73
CA LYS A 144 11.98 -15.59 -8.26
C LYS A 144 12.55 -14.63 -7.22
N LEU A 145 13.55 -13.85 -7.62
CA LEU A 145 14.21 -12.83 -6.80
C LEU A 145 13.55 -11.47 -7.00
N SER A 146 13.32 -10.75 -5.92
CA SER A 146 12.72 -9.42 -5.90
C SER A 146 13.47 -8.55 -4.88
N ASN A 147 14.12 -7.48 -5.34
CA ASN A 147 14.77 -6.53 -4.44
C ASN A 147 13.71 -5.68 -3.74
N SER A 148 13.79 -5.54 -2.42
CA SER A 148 12.88 -4.69 -1.64
C SER A 148 13.52 -3.37 -1.24
N ASP A 149 14.84 -3.33 -1.11
CA ASP A 149 15.57 -2.15 -0.62
C ASP A 149 16.94 -2.07 -1.28
N ILE A 150 17.30 -0.90 -1.79
CA ILE A 150 18.58 -0.64 -2.46
C ILE A 150 19.20 0.61 -1.85
N TRP A 151 20.46 0.52 -1.45
CA TRP A 151 21.21 1.63 -0.90
C TRP A 151 22.07 2.33 -1.95
N TYR A 152 22.26 3.63 -1.75
CA TYR A 152 23.13 4.49 -2.54
C TYR A 152 24.01 5.34 -1.63
N ASP A 153 25.30 5.44 -1.97
CA ASP A 153 26.31 6.21 -1.23
C ASP A 153 26.20 7.73 -1.45
N LEU A 154 25.04 8.29 -1.13
CA LEU A 154 24.80 9.72 -1.21
C LEU A 154 25.41 10.44 0.00
N SER A 155 26.25 11.45 -0.26
CA SER A 155 26.94 12.20 0.80
C SER A 155 25.97 12.81 1.81
N SER A 156 26.36 12.92 3.07
CA SER A 156 25.53 13.57 4.08
C SER A 156 25.20 15.03 3.76
N GLY A 157 23.98 15.45 4.11
CA GLY A 157 23.46 16.79 3.90
C GLY A 157 21.95 16.83 3.72
N LYS A 158 21.41 18.03 3.49
CA LYS A 158 20.00 18.24 3.17
C LYS A 158 19.83 18.34 1.65
N TYR A 159 18.77 17.73 1.14
CA TYR A 159 18.49 17.64 -0.28
C TYR A 159 17.04 17.98 -0.57
N LEU A 160 16.84 18.69 -1.68
CA LEU A 160 15.57 18.74 -2.39
C LEU A 160 15.57 17.63 -3.42
N VAL A 161 14.65 16.68 -3.26
CA VAL A 161 14.50 15.51 -4.12
C VAL A 161 13.54 15.85 -5.25
N THR A 162 13.92 15.47 -6.47
CA THR A 162 13.04 15.43 -7.63
C THR A 162 12.77 13.97 -7.98
N ILE A 163 11.50 13.65 -8.19
CA ILE A 163 11.03 12.34 -8.67
C ILE A 163 10.46 12.50 -10.07
N ARG A 164 10.91 11.64 -10.98
CA ARG A 164 10.37 11.51 -12.33
C ARG A 164 9.84 10.10 -12.52
N GLY A 165 8.60 9.98 -12.97
CA GLY A 165 7.96 8.71 -13.29
C GLY A 165 8.03 8.43 -14.79
N TYR A 166 8.31 7.18 -15.16
CA TYR A 166 8.46 6.76 -16.55
C TYR A 166 7.60 5.54 -16.85
N ALA A 167 7.18 5.41 -18.10
CA ALA A 167 6.68 4.17 -18.68
C ALA A 167 7.44 3.84 -19.96
N ARG A 168 7.53 2.55 -20.32
CA ARG A 168 8.07 2.17 -21.63
C ARG A 168 7.11 2.59 -22.74
N LYS A 169 7.61 3.04 -23.89
CA LYS A 169 6.80 3.44 -25.05
C LYS A 169 6.05 2.27 -25.70
N ASP A 170 6.52 1.04 -25.48
CA ASP A 170 5.81 -0.17 -25.86
C ASP A 170 4.78 -0.61 -24.82
N ALA A 171 4.50 0.23 -23.82
CA ALA A 171 3.65 -0.15 -22.72
C ALA A 171 2.19 -0.35 -23.17
N GLY A 172 1.82 -1.59 -23.49
CA GLY A 172 0.47 -2.00 -23.92
C GLY A 172 0.47 -2.84 -25.20
N LYS A 173 1.64 -3.02 -25.84
CA LYS A 173 1.79 -3.87 -27.02
C LYS A 173 1.90 -5.34 -26.60
N ALA A 174 1.05 -6.20 -27.16
CA ALA A 174 1.03 -7.64 -26.90
C ALA A 174 1.90 -8.41 -27.93
N PRO A 175 2.44 -9.60 -27.58
CA PRO A 175 2.38 -10.26 -26.27
C PRO A 175 3.56 -9.85 -25.37
N ARG A 176 3.27 -9.59 -24.09
CA ARG A 176 4.29 -9.34 -23.07
C ARG A 176 4.67 -10.61 -22.33
N LYS A 177 5.92 -10.71 -21.89
CA LYS A 177 6.33 -11.77 -20.96
C LYS A 177 5.96 -11.38 -19.53
N ALA A 178 5.53 -12.37 -18.75
CA ALA A 178 5.31 -12.18 -17.32
C ALA A 178 6.63 -11.75 -16.65
N GLY A 179 6.63 -10.62 -15.94
CA GLY A 179 7.83 -10.05 -15.30
C GLY A 179 8.58 -9.00 -16.13
N GLU A 180 8.05 -8.56 -17.28
CA GLU A 180 8.57 -7.39 -17.97
C GLU A 180 8.22 -6.10 -17.20
N ILE A 181 9.26 -5.31 -16.91
CA ILE A 181 9.12 -4.02 -16.24
C ILE A 181 8.70 -2.98 -17.27
N THR A 182 7.58 -2.31 -17.00
CA THR A 182 6.99 -1.32 -17.91
C THR A 182 6.99 0.09 -17.34
N SER A 183 7.32 0.22 -16.06
CA SER A 183 7.27 1.47 -15.32
C SER A 183 8.55 1.64 -14.51
N GLY A 184 8.96 2.89 -14.29
CA GLY A 184 10.20 3.19 -13.58
C GLY A 184 10.19 4.54 -12.91
N PHE A 185 11.11 4.71 -11.97
CA PHE A 185 11.33 5.96 -11.25
C PHE A 185 12.77 6.40 -11.39
N ARG A 186 12.93 7.71 -11.61
CA ARG A 186 14.22 8.37 -11.54
C ARG A 186 14.24 9.40 -10.43
N PHE A 187 15.31 9.38 -9.64
CA PHE A 187 15.52 10.33 -8.55
C PHE A 187 16.72 11.21 -8.82
N SER A 188 16.60 12.50 -8.51
CA SER A 188 17.73 13.42 -8.46
C SER A 188 17.70 14.23 -7.16
N PHE A 189 18.89 14.67 -6.74
CA PHE A 189 19.14 15.21 -5.41
C PHE A 189 19.88 16.54 -5.51
N LEU A 190 19.18 17.64 -5.22
CA LEU A 190 19.78 18.96 -5.17
C LEU A 190 20.15 19.31 -3.72
N LYS A 191 21.44 19.43 -3.42
CA LYS A 191 21.91 19.78 -2.08
C LYS A 191 21.47 21.21 -1.71
N THR A 192 21.04 21.40 -0.47
CA THR A 192 20.58 22.69 0.08
C THR A 192 21.12 22.87 1.52
N ASP A 193 21.23 24.12 1.96
CA ASP A 193 21.66 24.44 3.33
C ASP A 193 20.52 24.26 4.35
N ALA A 194 19.27 24.47 3.91
CA ALA A 194 18.09 24.41 4.76
C ALA A 194 16.83 23.99 4.00
N PHE A 195 15.86 23.45 4.73
CA PHE A 195 14.50 23.24 4.26
C PHE A 195 13.67 24.48 4.56
N THR A 196 13.22 25.18 3.53
CA THR A 196 12.41 26.40 3.63
C THR A 196 10.93 26.12 3.46
N GLU A 197 10.59 25.09 2.69
CA GLU A 197 9.23 24.68 2.39
C GLU A 197 9.05 23.19 2.71
N CYS A 198 7.81 22.77 2.92
CA CYS A 198 7.47 21.36 3.12
C CYS A 198 6.40 20.98 2.11
N ARG A 199 6.80 20.29 1.05
CA ARG A 199 5.86 19.71 0.08
C ARG A 199 5.43 18.33 0.53
N ASN A 200 4.13 18.11 0.52
CA ASN A 200 3.56 16.80 0.79
C ASN A 200 3.46 16.04 -0.55
N PRO A 201 4.11 14.87 -0.69
CA PRO A 201 3.93 14.03 -1.89
C PRO A 201 2.51 13.45 -2.02
N ARG A 202 1.62 13.71 -1.05
CA ARG A 202 0.18 13.47 -1.15
C ARG A 202 -0.51 14.78 -1.52
N GLU A 203 -1.16 14.81 -2.69
CA GLU A 203 -1.79 16.01 -3.26
C GLU A 203 -3.19 16.35 -2.68
N SER A 204 -3.69 15.67 -1.64
CA SER A 204 -4.99 16.02 -1.03
C SER A 204 -4.85 16.75 0.32
N ASP A 205 -5.61 17.84 0.48
CA ASP A 205 -5.75 18.59 1.75
C ASP A 205 -6.35 17.72 2.88
N ASP A 206 -7.11 16.70 2.49
CA ASP A 206 -7.64 15.65 3.36
C ASP A 206 -6.57 14.57 3.57
N TYR A 207 -6.07 14.45 4.80
CA TYR A 207 -5.16 13.38 5.19
C TYR A 207 -5.95 12.07 5.31
N GLU A 208 -5.97 11.29 4.25
CA GLU A 208 -6.21 9.85 4.32
C GLU A 208 -4.95 9.17 3.81
N PHE A 209 -4.14 8.57 4.71
CA PHE A 209 -3.07 7.70 4.25
C PHE A 209 -3.73 6.49 3.61
N ASN A 210 -3.95 6.49 2.29
CA ASN A 210 -4.58 5.41 1.54
C ASN A 210 -4.02 4.06 1.97
N VAL A 211 -4.80 3.44 2.83
CA VAL A 211 -4.70 2.07 3.24
C VAL A 211 -5.84 1.35 2.56
N GLU A 212 -5.75 1.20 1.24
CA GLU A 212 -6.69 0.32 0.54
C GLU A 212 -6.59 -1.13 1.09
N TRP A 213 -5.55 -1.46 1.88
CA TRP A 213 -5.37 -2.77 2.51
C TRP A 213 -5.26 -2.81 4.04
N LEU A 214 -4.99 -1.69 4.75
CA LEU A 214 -5.35 -1.64 6.17
C LEU A 214 -6.82 -1.25 6.27
N GLN A 215 -7.66 -2.23 5.96
CA GLN A 215 -8.93 -2.48 6.63
C GLN A 215 -9.54 -1.23 7.28
N TYR A 216 -10.23 -0.42 6.49
CA TYR A 216 -11.46 0.18 7.00
C TYR A 216 -12.44 -0.96 7.25
N SER A 217 -12.16 -1.76 8.28
CA SER A 217 -13.11 -2.72 8.80
C SER A 217 -14.08 -1.89 9.62
N TYR A 218 -15.16 -1.44 9.00
CA TYR A 218 -16.25 -0.85 9.74
C TYR A 218 -16.86 -1.95 10.59
N ALA A 219 -16.99 -1.69 11.89
CA ALA A 219 -17.90 -2.49 12.67
C ALA A 219 -19.31 -2.21 12.12
N GLY A 220 -20.12 -3.24 12.05
CA GLY A 220 -21.45 -3.10 11.48
C GLY A 220 -22.38 -4.19 11.96
N LYS A 221 -23.66 -3.96 11.73
CA LYS A 221 -24.72 -4.92 12.01
C LYS A 221 -25.48 -5.18 10.72
N VAL A 222 -25.61 -6.45 10.37
CA VAL A 222 -26.52 -6.86 9.30
C VAL A 222 -27.85 -7.26 9.91
N HIS A 223 -28.91 -6.60 9.47
CA HIS A 223 -30.30 -6.91 9.74
C HIS A 223 -30.83 -7.74 8.58
N TRP A 224 -30.95 -9.05 8.77
CA TRP A 224 -31.36 -9.97 7.71
C TRP A 224 -32.87 -9.91 7.45
N LEU A 225 -33.26 -10.01 6.18
CA LEU A 225 -34.65 -10.22 5.81
C LEU A 225 -35.15 -11.59 6.32
N PRO A 226 -36.44 -11.69 6.71
CA PRO A 226 -37.05 -12.95 7.09
C PRO A 226 -36.80 -14.06 6.07
N LYS A 227 -36.60 -15.29 6.57
CA LYS A 227 -36.25 -16.46 5.75
C LYS A 227 -37.22 -16.74 4.59
N LYS A 228 -38.51 -16.37 4.73
CA LYS A 228 -39.52 -16.53 3.67
C LYS A 228 -39.29 -15.61 2.47
N GLU A 229 -38.61 -14.49 2.66
CA GLU A 229 -38.41 -13.44 1.66
C GLU A 229 -37.05 -13.55 0.96
N SER A 230 -35.99 -13.87 1.70
CA SER A 230 -34.62 -13.98 1.15
C SER A 230 -34.30 -15.35 0.53
N GLY A 231 -35.00 -16.41 0.94
CA GLY A 231 -34.71 -17.78 0.50
C GLY A 231 -33.37 -18.34 1.01
N ILE A 232 -32.67 -17.63 1.91
CA ILE A 232 -31.39 -18.03 2.50
C ILE A 232 -31.57 -18.54 3.94
N LYS A 233 -30.82 -19.57 4.32
CA LYS A 233 -30.73 -20.06 5.71
C LYS A 233 -29.74 -19.18 6.48
N TRP A 234 -30.25 -18.24 7.29
CA TRP A 234 -29.48 -17.57 8.32
C TRP A 234 -29.50 -18.36 9.65
N PRO A 235 -28.45 -18.29 10.49
CA PRO A 235 -27.16 -17.63 10.25
C PRO A 235 -26.21 -18.41 9.35
N ILE A 236 -25.29 -17.70 8.70
CA ILE A 236 -24.05 -18.27 8.14
C ILE A 236 -23.20 -18.70 9.34
N ARG A 237 -23.16 -20.01 9.62
CA ARG A 237 -22.56 -20.57 10.84
C ARG A 237 -21.02 -20.65 10.83
N GLU A 238 -20.37 -20.07 9.82
CA GLU A 238 -18.92 -20.16 9.66
C GLU A 238 -18.27 -18.77 9.81
N PRO A 239 -17.91 -18.40 11.05
CA PRO A 239 -17.37 -17.08 11.38
C PRO A 239 -15.96 -16.80 10.85
N SER A 240 -15.33 -17.80 10.24
CA SER A 240 -14.04 -17.67 9.55
C SER A 240 -14.18 -17.32 8.06
N LEU A 241 -15.37 -17.43 7.47
CA LEU A 241 -15.56 -17.19 6.04
C LEU A 241 -15.78 -15.70 5.75
N LYS A 242 -14.91 -15.15 4.90
CA LYS A 242 -15.17 -13.90 4.19
C LYS A 242 -16.27 -14.17 3.18
N ASN A 243 -17.39 -13.46 3.31
CA ASN A 243 -18.49 -13.55 2.34
C ASN A 243 -18.47 -12.32 1.44
N HIS A 244 -18.76 -12.53 0.16
CA HIS A 244 -18.85 -11.47 -0.84
C HIS A 244 -20.31 -11.14 -1.07
N PHE A 245 -20.71 -9.94 -0.68
CA PHE A 245 -22.03 -9.38 -0.93
C PHE A 245 -21.95 -8.20 -1.86
N LEU A 246 -23.10 -7.76 -2.33
CA LEU A 246 -23.22 -6.67 -3.28
C LEU A 246 -24.11 -5.58 -2.66
N THR A 247 -23.74 -4.31 -2.82
CA THR A 247 -24.62 -3.18 -2.55
C THR A 247 -24.77 -2.36 -3.82
N LEU A 248 -25.91 -1.69 -3.97
CA LEU A 248 -26.15 -0.74 -5.05
C LEU A 248 -25.87 0.67 -4.56
N LEU A 249 -25.20 1.46 -5.38
CA LEU A 249 -25.00 2.88 -5.16
C LEU A 249 -26.21 3.66 -5.68
N GLU A 250 -26.34 4.91 -5.25
CA GLU A 250 -27.44 5.80 -5.66
C GLU A 250 -27.47 6.02 -7.18
N ASP A 251 -26.30 5.97 -7.84
CA ASP A 251 -26.16 6.05 -9.30
C ASP A 251 -26.38 4.71 -10.04
N GLY A 252 -26.79 3.66 -9.32
CA GLY A 252 -27.05 2.32 -9.86
C GLY A 252 -25.82 1.44 -10.06
N ARG A 253 -24.61 1.92 -9.76
CA ARG A 253 -23.40 1.08 -9.80
C ARG A 253 -23.47 -0.02 -8.75
N LYS A 254 -22.84 -1.16 -9.08
CA LYS A 254 -22.70 -2.34 -8.21
C LYS A 254 -21.38 -2.25 -7.45
N CYS A 255 -21.42 -2.36 -6.13
CA CYS A 255 -20.23 -2.40 -5.28
C CYS A 255 -20.13 -3.73 -4.53
N ASN A 256 -18.98 -4.39 -4.62
CA ASN A 256 -18.73 -5.62 -3.88
C ASN A 256 -18.19 -5.30 -2.47
N LEU A 257 -18.84 -5.88 -1.46
CA LEU A 257 -18.47 -5.79 -0.05
C LEU A 257 -17.95 -7.14 0.42
N THR A 258 -16.84 -7.14 1.14
CA THR A 258 -16.33 -8.32 1.85
C THR A 258 -16.73 -8.21 3.32
N ILE A 259 -17.62 -9.08 3.77
CA ILE A 259 -18.12 -9.07 5.15
C ILE A 259 -17.57 -10.28 5.89
N LYS A 260 -16.96 -10.02 7.05
CA LYS A 260 -16.53 -11.03 8.01
C LYS A 260 -17.48 -10.99 9.22
N PHE A 261 -18.16 -12.09 9.50
CA PHE A 261 -19.08 -12.18 10.65
C PHE A 261 -18.31 -12.56 11.90
N ASP A 262 -18.63 -11.92 13.03
CA ASP A 262 -18.00 -12.26 14.30
C ASP A 262 -18.62 -13.57 14.85
N SER A 263 -17.77 -14.51 15.26
CA SER A 263 -18.17 -15.79 15.86
C SER A 263 -18.85 -15.53 17.22
N ALA A 264 -20.18 -15.54 17.26
CA ALA A 264 -21.01 -16.10 18.35
C ALA A 264 -22.36 -15.38 18.55
N ASP A 265 -22.54 -14.15 18.07
CA ASP A 265 -23.72 -13.34 18.42
C ASP A 265 -24.69 -13.19 17.24
N THR A 266 -25.39 -14.28 16.89
CA THR A 266 -26.78 -14.10 16.45
C THR A 266 -27.65 -13.95 17.69
N GLU A 267 -27.56 -12.79 18.32
CA GLU A 267 -28.46 -12.40 19.40
C GLU A 267 -29.87 -12.24 18.82
N LYS A 268 -30.70 -13.25 19.09
CA LYS A 268 -32.18 -13.25 19.19
C LYS A 268 -33.09 -12.71 18.07
N GLU A 269 -32.67 -11.90 17.09
CA GLU A 269 -33.65 -11.16 16.25
C GLU A 269 -33.22 -10.97 14.77
N GLY A 270 -32.46 -11.89 14.20
CA GLY A 270 -32.06 -11.77 12.77
C GLY A 270 -31.02 -10.67 12.52
N VAL A 271 -30.31 -10.24 13.56
CA VAL A 271 -29.19 -9.30 13.48
C VAL A 271 -27.86 -10.05 13.65
N THR A 272 -26.83 -9.70 12.89
CA THR A 272 -25.49 -10.28 13.01
C THR A 272 -24.42 -9.20 13.02
N ARG A 273 -23.55 -9.21 14.03
CA ARG A 273 -22.39 -8.32 14.08
C ARG A 273 -21.34 -8.76 13.07
N CYS A 274 -20.71 -7.79 12.44
CA CYS A 274 -19.74 -8.03 11.39
C CYS A 274 -18.69 -6.94 11.32
N ARG A 275 -17.63 -7.27 10.59
CA ARG A 275 -16.64 -6.34 10.07
C ARG A 275 -16.79 -6.27 8.57
N VAL A 276 -17.01 -5.07 8.06
CA VAL A 276 -17.19 -4.81 6.63
C VAL A 276 -15.91 -4.25 6.07
N ILE A 277 -15.39 -4.90 5.03
CA ILE A 277 -14.21 -4.50 4.30
C ILE A 277 -14.66 -4.15 2.89
N ARG A 278 -14.27 -2.96 2.41
CA ARG A 278 -14.49 -2.56 1.02
C ARG A 278 -13.71 -3.53 0.10
N GLY A 279 -14.39 -4.13 -0.87
CA GLY A 279 -13.74 -5.00 -1.84
C GLY A 279 -12.87 -4.22 -2.84
N VAL A 280 -11.84 -4.88 -3.39
CA VAL A 280 -10.86 -4.32 -4.34
C VAL A 280 -11.51 -3.70 -5.60
N MET A 281 -12.75 -4.08 -5.92
CA MET A 281 -13.49 -3.61 -7.10
C MET A 281 -14.48 -2.48 -6.82
N ALA A 282 -14.51 -1.92 -5.62
CA ALA A 282 -15.39 -0.80 -5.31
C ALA A 282 -14.88 0.49 -5.99
N PRO A 283 -15.77 1.32 -6.57
CA PRO A 283 -15.36 2.55 -7.24
C PRO A 283 -14.51 3.45 -6.33
N LYS A 284 -13.46 4.10 -6.86
CA LYS A 284 -12.50 4.90 -6.07
C LYS A 284 -13.20 5.93 -5.15
N ASP A 285 -14.27 6.52 -5.64
CA ASP A 285 -15.14 7.51 -5.00
C ASP A 285 -16.14 6.94 -3.97
N PHE A 286 -16.28 5.62 -3.86
CA PHE A 286 -17.21 5.01 -2.91
C PHE A 286 -16.60 4.85 -1.51
N MET A 287 -17.11 5.63 -0.56
CA MET A 287 -16.78 5.51 0.85
C MET A 287 -17.95 4.93 1.64
N LEU A 288 -17.62 4.03 2.57
CA LEU A 288 -18.56 3.52 3.55
C LEU A 288 -18.67 4.55 4.68
N GLU A 289 -19.89 4.97 5.00
CA GLU A 289 -20.17 6.02 5.99
C GLU A 289 -20.77 5.41 7.26
N SER A 290 -20.24 5.79 8.43
CA SER A 290 -20.84 5.42 9.72
C SER A 290 -22.25 5.99 9.84
N GLY A 291 -23.19 5.18 10.32
CA GLY A 291 -24.60 5.53 10.43
C GLY A 291 -25.40 5.41 9.13
N LYS A 292 -24.77 5.22 7.97
CA LYS A 292 -25.48 4.97 6.71
C LYS A 292 -25.92 3.51 6.61
N GLU A 293 -27.11 3.31 6.06
CA GLU A 293 -27.68 2.00 5.78
C GLU A 293 -27.41 1.59 4.32
N TYR A 294 -26.95 0.36 4.13
CA TYR A 294 -26.69 -0.24 2.82
C TYR A 294 -27.55 -1.48 2.63
N THR A 295 -28.19 -1.62 1.48
CA THR A 295 -28.93 -2.86 1.16
C THR A 295 -27.96 -3.92 0.66
N LEU A 296 -27.95 -5.09 1.29
CA LEU A 296 -27.12 -6.21 0.90
C LEU A 296 -27.85 -7.13 -0.07
N TYR A 297 -27.15 -7.52 -1.12
CA TYR A 297 -27.60 -8.45 -2.14
C TYR A 297 -26.63 -9.62 -2.33
N GLU A 298 -27.17 -10.76 -2.74
CA GLU A 298 -26.42 -11.88 -3.32
C GLU A 298 -26.66 -11.92 -4.83
N SER A 299 -25.60 -12.07 -5.62
CA SER A 299 -25.72 -12.40 -7.05
C SER A 299 -25.64 -13.92 -7.24
N LYS A 300 -26.70 -14.51 -7.79
CA LYS A 300 -26.69 -15.90 -8.27
C LYS A 300 -26.67 -15.88 -9.79
N LYS A 301 -25.53 -16.27 -10.35
CA LYS A 301 -25.40 -16.51 -11.80
C LYS A 301 -25.89 -17.92 -12.14
N THR A 302 -26.85 -18.00 -13.05
CA THR A 302 -27.13 -19.22 -13.81
C THR A 302 -26.61 -19.05 -15.24
N PHE A 303 -26.53 -20.13 -16.01
CA PHE A 303 -25.98 -20.15 -17.39
C PHE A 303 -26.57 -19.10 -18.35
N SER A 304 -27.74 -18.53 -18.06
CA SER A 304 -28.42 -17.58 -18.94
C SER A 304 -28.81 -16.25 -18.31
N LYS A 305 -28.80 -16.10 -16.97
CA LYS A 305 -29.22 -14.87 -16.28
C LYS A 305 -28.50 -14.69 -14.93
N GLU A 306 -28.21 -13.45 -14.58
CA GLU A 306 -27.83 -13.05 -13.22
C GLU A 306 -29.11 -12.69 -12.44
N LYS A 307 -29.37 -13.39 -11.33
CA LYS A 307 -30.45 -13.03 -10.39
C LYS A 307 -29.84 -12.37 -9.17
N ILE A 308 -30.28 -11.16 -8.86
CA ILE A 308 -29.89 -10.42 -7.67
C ILE A 308 -30.99 -10.63 -6.62
N ILE A 309 -30.61 -11.05 -5.41
CA ILE A 309 -31.54 -11.34 -4.32
C ILE A 309 -31.17 -10.44 -3.15
N GLU A 310 -32.14 -9.68 -2.64
CA GLU A 310 -31.95 -8.88 -1.42
C GLU A 310 -31.89 -9.78 -0.19
N LEU A 311 -30.94 -9.50 0.69
CA LEU A 311 -30.67 -10.31 1.87
C LEU A 311 -31.01 -9.60 3.17
N GLY A 312 -30.90 -8.27 3.19
CA GLY A 312 -30.98 -7.50 4.42
C GLY A 312 -30.33 -6.13 4.31
N LYS A 313 -30.24 -5.47 5.45
CA LYS A 313 -29.66 -4.13 5.60
C LYS A 313 -28.40 -4.18 6.44
N LEU A 314 -27.34 -3.57 5.96
CA LEU A 314 -26.09 -3.35 6.67
C LEU A 314 -26.10 -1.93 7.24
N VAL A 315 -25.94 -1.82 8.55
CA VAL A 315 -25.76 -0.54 9.25
C VAL A 315 -24.34 -0.50 9.80
N LEU A 316 -23.58 0.53 9.42
CA LEU A 316 -22.21 0.71 9.90
C LEU A 316 -22.17 1.53 11.18
N SER A 317 -21.26 1.17 12.08
CA SER A 317 -20.89 1.93 13.29
C SER A 317 -19.51 2.54 13.12
#